data_AF-A0A2T5XYM1-F1
#
_entry.id   AF-A0A2T5XYM1-F1
#
_cell.length_a   1.000
_cell.length_b   1.000
_cell.length_c   1.000
_cell.angle_alpha   90.00
_cell.angle_beta   90.00
_cell.angle_gamma   90.00
#
_symmetry.space_group_name_H-M   'P 1'
#
loop_
_entity.id
_entity.type
_entity.pdbx_description
1 polymer ?
#
loop_
_entity_poly.entity_id
_entity_poly.type
_entity_poly.pdbx_seq_one_letter_code
_entity_poly.pdbx_strand_id
1 'polypeptide(L)'
;MLKALDFDNELINLIEKEMDSMRKKFKNKIEKIPFWQLESIFPKNKKYSSQEEYINDILANYEKEDFIYQILDKDISILKNNEKRDLNIFSICPRALEGKGFSENQIEEFYNFVDKARLLMNFKG
;
A
#
# COMPACT_ATOMS: atom_id res chain seq x y z
N MET A 1 9.64 8.20 26.91
CA MET A 1 10.17 8.41 25.54
C MET A 1 10.50 7.10 24.84
N LEU A 2 11.30 6.18 25.42
CA LEU A 2 11.64 4.88 24.81
C LEU A 2 10.43 4.07 24.32
N LYS A 3 9.43 3.83 25.20
CA LYS A 3 8.21 3.09 24.84
C LYS A 3 7.44 3.68 23.64
N ALA A 4 7.50 5.00 23.43
CA ALA A 4 6.77 5.63 22.35
C ALA A 4 7.43 5.40 20.99
N LEU A 5 8.76 5.35 20.95
CA LEU A 5 9.53 5.04 19.76
C LEU A 5 9.31 3.58 19.32
N ASP A 6 9.16 2.66 20.28
CA ASP A 6 8.93 1.24 20.01
C ASP A 6 7.59 1.00 19.29
N PHE A 7 6.50 1.61 19.74
CA PHE A 7 5.19 1.47 19.08
C PHE A 7 5.12 2.14 17.70
N ASP A 8 5.79 3.28 17.50
CA ASP A 8 5.81 3.92 16.18
C ASP A 8 6.59 3.04 15.18
N ASN A 9 7.69 2.41 15.61
CA ASN A 9 8.41 1.42 14.82
C ASN A 9 7.56 0.17 14.52
N GLU A 10 6.80 -0.35 15.49
CA GLU A 10 5.87 -1.47 15.26
C GLU A 10 4.78 -1.13 14.24
N LEU A 11 4.23 0.09 14.30
CA LEU A 11 3.23 0.56 13.36
C LEU A 11 3.81 0.76 11.95
N ILE A 12 4.99 1.37 11.85
CA ILE A 12 5.74 1.48 10.58
C ILE A 12 5.97 0.09 9.99
N ASN A 13 6.46 -0.85 10.79
CA ASN A 13 6.69 -2.22 10.35
C ASN A 13 5.41 -2.93 9.89
N LEU A 14 4.27 -2.66 10.54
CA LEU A 14 2.97 -3.19 10.14
C LEU A 14 2.55 -2.63 8.77
N ILE A 15 2.70 -1.32 8.56
CA ILE A 15 2.36 -0.66 7.30
C ILE A 15 3.28 -1.12 6.17
N GLU A 16 4.60 -1.16 6.40
CA GLU A 16 5.59 -1.61 5.40
C GLU A 16 5.32 -3.06 4.97
N LYS A 17 4.93 -3.94 5.90
CA LYS A 17 4.52 -5.32 5.57
C LYS A 17 3.28 -5.39 4.70
N GLU A 18 2.29 -4.54 4.94
CA GLU A 18 1.08 -4.49 4.11
C GLU A 18 1.41 -3.97 2.70
N MET A 19 2.22 -2.91 2.59
CA MET A 19 2.69 -2.40 1.30
C MET A 19 3.47 -3.46 0.51
N ASP A 20 4.35 -4.21 1.17
CA ASP A 20 5.05 -5.35 0.56
C ASP A 20 4.10 -6.45 0.08
N SER A 21 3.07 -6.75 0.87
CA SER A 21 2.02 -7.73 0.52
C SER A 21 1.24 -7.27 -0.71
N MET A 22 0.80 -6.00 -0.74
CA MET A 22 0.11 -5.40 -1.88
C MET A 22 0.96 -5.46 -3.15
N ARG A 23 2.23 -5.03 -3.05
CA ARG A 23 3.19 -5.07 -4.15
C ARG A 23 3.39 -6.49 -4.69
N LYS A 24 3.56 -7.48 -3.80
CA LYS A 24 3.70 -8.91 -4.18
C LYS A 24 2.44 -9.46 -4.82
N LYS A 25 1.25 -9.16 -4.27
CA LYS A 25 -0.05 -9.57 -4.84
C LYS A 25 -0.20 -9.01 -6.26
N PHE A 26 0.14 -7.75 -6.48
CA PHE A 26 0.07 -7.12 -7.80
C PHE A 26 1.12 -7.70 -8.77
N LYS A 27 2.38 -7.83 -8.34
CA LYS A 27 3.45 -8.50 -9.11
C LYS A 27 3.02 -9.89 -9.59
N ASN A 28 2.50 -10.72 -8.68
CA ASN A 28 2.03 -12.07 -9.00
C ASN A 28 0.86 -12.09 -9.99
N LYS A 29 0.03 -11.04 -10.02
CA LYS A 29 -1.06 -10.92 -11.01
C LYS A 29 -0.49 -10.61 -12.39
N ILE A 30 0.42 -9.64 -12.50
CA ILE A 30 0.98 -9.24 -13.80
C ILE A 30 1.94 -10.28 -14.37
N GLU A 31 2.69 -11.01 -13.55
CA GLU A 31 3.59 -12.07 -14.02
C GLU A 31 2.86 -13.27 -14.65
N LYS A 32 1.57 -13.45 -14.33
CA LYS A 32 0.73 -14.49 -14.95
C LYS A 32 0.18 -14.08 -16.32
N ILE A 33 0.29 -12.81 -16.69
CA ILE A 33 -0.22 -12.30 -17.96
C ILE A 33 0.87 -12.47 -19.03
N PRO A 34 0.54 -13.03 -20.20
CA PRO A 34 1.48 -13.09 -21.32
C PRO A 34 2.03 -11.70 -21.68
N PHE A 35 3.32 -11.63 -22.02
CA PHE A 35 4.00 -10.36 -22.27
C PHE A 35 3.31 -9.46 -23.31
N TRP A 36 2.86 -10.02 -24.42
CA TRP A 36 2.16 -9.28 -25.48
C TRP A 36 0.84 -8.65 -24.99
N GLN A 37 0.18 -9.26 -23.99
CA GLN A 37 -1.04 -8.73 -23.39
C GLN A 37 -0.71 -7.70 -22.29
N LEU A 38 0.42 -7.83 -21.59
CA LEU A 38 0.88 -6.78 -20.69
C LEU A 38 1.16 -5.47 -21.43
N GLU A 39 1.71 -5.52 -22.64
CA GLU A 39 1.98 -4.33 -23.47
C GLU A 39 0.72 -3.58 -23.90
N SER A 40 -0.41 -4.27 -24.04
CA SER A 40 -1.69 -3.62 -24.36
C SER A 40 -2.36 -2.99 -23.14
N ILE A 41 -2.15 -3.55 -21.95
CA ILE A 41 -2.71 -3.04 -20.69
C ILE A 41 -1.87 -1.88 -20.15
N PHE A 42 -0.54 -1.99 -20.22
CA PHE A 42 0.41 -1.02 -19.70
C PHE A 42 1.30 -0.49 -20.84
N PRO A 43 0.86 0.49 -21.63
CA PRO A 43 1.60 0.91 -22.81
C PRO A 43 3.04 1.33 -22.48
N LYS A 44 4.00 0.79 -23.24
CA LYS A 44 5.41 1.15 -23.11
C LYS A 44 5.61 2.65 -23.38
N ASN A 45 6.21 3.35 -22.43
CA ASN A 45 6.59 4.76 -22.58
C ASN A 45 8.07 4.94 -23.00
N LYS A 46 8.86 3.86 -23.01
CA LYS A 46 10.28 3.81 -23.35
C LYS A 46 10.68 2.42 -23.86
N LYS A 47 11.95 2.28 -24.28
CA LYS A 47 12.55 0.98 -24.56
C LYS A 47 12.97 0.33 -23.24
N TYR A 48 12.73 -0.98 -23.13
CA TYR A 48 13.11 -1.80 -21.98
C TYR A 48 14.12 -2.85 -22.42
N SER A 49 15.12 -3.11 -21.59
CA SER A 49 16.22 -4.05 -21.85
C SER A 49 15.83 -5.50 -21.50
N SER A 50 14.80 -5.68 -20.66
CA SER A 50 14.27 -6.99 -20.28
C SER A 50 12.80 -6.92 -19.87
N GLN A 51 12.13 -8.09 -19.81
CA GLN A 51 10.79 -8.20 -19.25
C GLN A 51 10.76 -7.82 -17.77
N GLU A 52 11.82 -8.13 -17.02
CA GLU A 52 11.94 -7.76 -15.60
C GLU A 52 11.99 -6.24 -15.41
N GLU A 53 12.76 -5.53 -16.25
CA GLU A 53 12.81 -4.06 -16.23
C GLU A 53 11.42 -3.46 -16.50
N TYR A 54 10.69 -4.04 -17.46
CA TYR A 54 9.33 -3.63 -17.78
C TYR A 54 8.34 -3.88 -16.64
N ILE A 55 8.39 -5.07 -16.01
CA ILE A 55 7.57 -5.40 -14.84
C ILE A 55 7.86 -4.43 -13.69
N ASN A 56 9.13 -4.11 -13.43
CA ASN A 56 9.49 -3.18 -12.37
C ASN A 56 8.98 -1.75 -12.62
N ASP A 57 8.91 -1.32 -13.88
CA ASP A 57 8.32 -0.03 -14.25
C ASP A 57 6.80 -0.01 -14.01
N ILE A 58 6.10 -1.10 -14.34
CA ILE A 58 4.67 -1.27 -14.01
C ILE A 58 4.45 -1.23 -12.49
N LEU A 59 5.30 -1.90 -11.70
CA LEU A 59 5.24 -1.88 -10.24
C LEU A 59 5.48 -0.47 -9.68
N ALA A 60 6.47 0.26 -10.21
CA ALA A 60 6.75 1.63 -9.77
C ALA A 60 5.59 2.58 -10.08
N ASN A 61 4.87 2.39 -11.18
CA ASN A 61 3.65 3.16 -11.49
C ASN A 61 2.50 2.78 -10.56
N TYR A 62 2.33 1.48 -10.28
CA TYR A 62 1.35 1.01 -9.30
C TYR A 62 1.56 1.65 -7.93
N GLU A 63 2.79 1.68 -7.42
CA GLU A 63 3.12 2.30 -6.13
C GLU A 63 2.76 3.80 -6.10
N LYS A 64 2.85 4.49 -7.24
CA LYS A 64 2.52 5.92 -7.38
C LYS A 64 1.03 6.22 -7.52
N GLU A 65 0.27 5.29 -8.07
CA GLU A 65 -1.12 5.52 -8.48
C GLU A 65 -2.14 4.79 -7.59
N ASP A 66 -1.76 3.68 -6.95
CA ASP A 66 -2.65 2.93 -6.07
C ASP A 66 -3.05 3.79 -4.87
N PHE A 67 -4.36 3.94 -4.71
CA PHE A 67 -4.96 4.82 -3.73
C PHE A 67 -4.54 4.49 -2.29
N ILE A 68 -4.50 3.19 -1.96
CA ILE A 68 -4.15 2.75 -0.61
C ILE A 68 -2.65 2.85 -0.41
N TYR A 69 -1.86 2.41 -1.40
CA TYR A 69 -0.40 2.49 -1.33
C TYR A 69 0.08 3.93 -1.07
N GLN A 70 -0.49 4.91 -1.78
CA GLN A 70 -0.18 6.32 -1.61
C GLN A 70 -0.57 6.88 -0.23
N ILE A 71 -1.65 6.37 0.37
CA ILE A 71 -2.05 6.76 1.73
C ILE A 71 -1.07 6.19 2.76
N LEU A 72 -0.69 4.92 2.61
CA LEU A 72 0.25 4.25 3.50
C LEU A 72 1.65 4.87 3.45
N ASP A 73 2.13 5.24 2.27
CA ASP A 73 3.42 5.92 2.08
C ASP A 73 3.47 7.28 2.80
N LYS A 74 2.38 8.06 2.72
CA LYS A 74 2.23 9.31 3.48
C LYS A 74 2.19 9.08 4.98
N ASP A 75 1.47 8.05 5.43
CA ASP A 75 1.36 7.73 6.84
C ASP A 75 2.71 7.27 7.43
N ILE A 76 3.51 6.51 6.68
CA ILE A 76 4.90 6.20 7.05
C ILE A 76 5.72 7.49 7.21
N SER A 77 5.57 8.45 6.30
CA SER A 77 6.29 9.73 6.36
C SER A 77 5.90 10.54 7.60
N ILE A 78 4.60 10.60 7.94
CA ILE A 78 4.09 11.24 9.16
C ILE A 78 4.71 10.59 10.41
N LEU A 79 4.73 9.26 10.47
CA LEU A 79 5.30 8.51 11.61
C LEU A 79 6.80 8.73 11.76
N LYS A 80 7.56 8.70 10.65
CA LYS A 80 9.02 8.93 10.67
C LYS A 80 9.39 10.36 11.08
N ASN A 81 8.54 11.34 10.75
CA ASN A 81 8.76 12.75 11.10
C ASN A 81 8.27 13.13 12.51
N ASN A 82 7.69 12.20 13.29
CA ASN A 82 7.03 12.48 14.58
C ASN A 82 5.98 13.60 14.49
N GLU A 83 5.33 13.75 13.34
CA GLU A 83 4.24 14.71 13.16
C GLU A 83 2.99 14.22 13.91
N LYS A 84 1.98 15.11 14.07
CA LYS A 84 0.70 14.73 14.70
C LYS A 84 0.18 13.43 14.09
N ARG A 85 -0.21 12.47 14.94
CA ARG A 85 -0.60 11.11 14.57
C ARG A 85 -1.96 10.98 13.87
N ASP A 86 -2.38 11.99 13.14
CA ASP A 86 -3.57 11.87 12.29
C ASP A 86 -3.17 11.12 11.02
N LEU A 87 -3.13 9.79 11.13
CA LEU A 87 -2.88 8.90 10.00
C LEU A 87 -4.10 8.90 9.09
N ASN A 88 -3.85 9.09 7.80
CA ASN A 88 -4.88 9.21 6.78
C ASN A 88 -5.62 7.88 6.58
N ILE A 89 -4.95 6.75 6.84
CA ILE A 89 -5.54 5.42 6.74
C ILE A 89 -6.81 5.27 7.58
N PHE A 90 -6.91 5.97 8.73
CA PHE A 90 -8.08 5.88 9.60
C PHE A 90 -9.28 6.68 9.12
N SER A 91 -9.08 7.55 8.13
CA SER A 91 -10.12 8.42 7.56
C SER A 91 -10.75 7.84 6.28
N ILE A 92 -10.21 6.75 5.75
CA ILE A 92 -10.79 6.07 4.58
C ILE A 92 -12.12 5.47 5.02
N CYS A 93 -13.20 5.77 4.29
CA CYS A 93 -14.51 5.18 4.52
C CYS A 93 -14.80 4.04 3.53
N PRO A 94 -15.67 3.06 3.88
CA PRO A 94 -15.91 1.89 3.01
C PRO A 94 -16.44 2.28 1.63
N ARG A 95 -17.33 3.29 1.58
CA ARG A 95 -17.90 3.83 0.34
C ARG A 95 -16.85 4.38 -0.62
N ALA A 96 -15.75 4.94 -0.11
CA ALA A 96 -14.66 5.42 -0.96
C ALA A 96 -13.93 4.25 -1.63
N LEU A 97 -13.78 3.12 -0.92
CA LEU A 97 -13.19 1.89 -1.46
C LEU A 97 -14.12 1.24 -2.48
N GLU A 98 -15.42 1.17 -2.20
CA GLU A 98 -16.43 0.70 -3.16
C GLU A 98 -16.39 1.53 -4.46
N GLY A 99 -16.35 2.85 -4.34
CA GLY A 99 -16.22 3.76 -5.49
C GLY A 99 -14.90 3.61 -6.27
N LYS A 100 -13.88 2.96 -5.68
CA LYS A 100 -12.62 2.59 -6.32
C LYS A 100 -12.62 1.14 -6.84
N GLY A 101 -13.74 0.42 -6.74
CA GLY A 101 -13.91 -0.93 -7.27
C GLY A 101 -13.42 -2.05 -6.35
N PHE A 102 -13.25 -1.78 -5.05
CA PHE A 102 -12.92 -2.83 -4.08
C PHE A 102 -14.15 -3.71 -3.82
N SER A 103 -13.94 -5.03 -3.77
CA SER A 103 -14.99 -5.97 -3.34
C SER A 103 -15.18 -5.94 -1.83
N GLU A 104 -16.33 -6.45 -1.35
CA GLU A 104 -16.63 -6.57 0.08
C GLU A 104 -15.50 -7.27 0.85
N ASN A 105 -14.99 -8.39 0.34
CA ASN A 105 -13.88 -9.12 0.96
C ASN A 105 -12.60 -8.27 1.02
N GLN A 106 -12.29 -7.48 -0.01
CA GLN A 106 -11.11 -6.60 0.00
C GLN A 106 -11.27 -5.46 1.00
N ILE A 107 -12.49 -4.94 1.15
CA ILE A 107 -12.82 -3.92 2.14
C ILE A 107 -12.66 -4.51 3.54
N GLU A 108 -13.17 -5.72 3.79
CA GLU A 108 -13.00 -6.41 5.08
C GLU A 108 -11.53 -6.66 5.41
N GLU A 109 -10.73 -7.18 4.47
CA GLU A 109 -9.28 -7.35 4.62
C GLU A 109 -8.60 -6.02 5.01
N PHE A 110 -8.97 -4.93 4.34
CA PHE A 110 -8.44 -3.60 4.62
C PHE A 110 -8.80 -3.12 6.02
N TYR A 111 -10.05 -3.26 6.46
CA TYR A 111 -10.45 -2.82 7.81
C TYR A 111 -9.84 -3.69 8.92
N ASN A 112 -9.66 -4.99 8.68
CA ASN A 112 -8.92 -5.86 9.60
C ASN A 112 -7.46 -5.38 9.80
N PHE A 113 -6.84 -4.84 8.75
CA PHE A 113 -5.52 -4.20 8.84
C PHE A 113 -5.59 -2.86 9.58
N VAL A 114 -6.56 -2.00 9.26
CA VAL A 114 -6.80 -0.71 9.93
C VAL A 114 -6.99 -0.89 11.43
N ASP A 115 -7.76 -1.88 11.86
CA ASP A 115 -8.03 -2.13 13.28
C ASP A 115 -6.77 -2.56 14.03
N LYS A 116 -5.90 -3.38 13.40
CA LYS A 116 -4.58 -3.70 13.97
C LYS A 116 -3.71 -2.46 14.13
N ALA A 117 -3.70 -1.58 13.13
CA ALA A 117 -2.97 -0.31 13.19
C ALA A 117 -3.52 0.62 14.29
N ARG A 118 -4.84 0.71 14.46
CA ARG A 118 -5.49 1.48 15.54
C ARG A 118 -5.13 0.96 16.92
N LEU A 119 -5.09 -0.37 17.10
CA LEU A 119 -4.69 -0.97 18.37
C LEU A 119 -3.28 -0.52 18.76
N LEU A 120 -2.31 -0.62 17.84
CA LEU A 120 -0.94 -0.16 18.08
C LEU A 120 -0.86 1.34 18.41
N MET A 121 -1.70 2.18 17.79
CA MET A 121 -1.75 3.60 18.12
C MET A 121 -2.35 3.86 19.52
N ASN A 122 -3.39 3.11 19.90
CA ASN A 122 -4.13 3.28 21.16
C ASN A 122 -3.44 2.68 22.39
N PHE A 123 -2.48 1.75 22.23
CA PHE A 123 -1.64 1.25 23.35
C PHE A 123 -0.72 2.32 23.98
N LYS A 124 -0.77 3.57 23.48
CA LYS A 124 -0.18 4.76 24.11
C LYS A 124 -1.08 5.47 25.12
N GLY A 125 -2.27 4.93 25.42
CA GLY A 125 -3.19 5.42 26.46
C GLY A 125 -2.85 4.93 27.85
#